data_AF-A0A8H7LA43-F1
#
_entry.id   AF-A0A8H7LA43-F1
#
_cell.length_a   1.000
_cell.length_b   1.000
_cell.length_c   1.000
_cell.angle_alpha   90.00
_cell.angle_beta   90.00
_cell.angle_gamma   90.00
#
_symmetry.space_group_name_H-M   'P 1'
#
loop_
_entity.id
_entity.type
_entity.pdbx_description
1 polymer ?
#
loop_
_entity_poly.entity_id
_entity_poly.type
_entity_poly.pdbx_seq_one_letter_code
_entity_poly.pdbx_strand_id
1 'polypeptide(L)'
;MIGNGQTYIEDNQSWQCNRAATIKGVLGENSGILVVTGGESWMAESVQPGLLACDALDVISIHAYGTGDFATSSIETYVKQAQKAGKKLIFEEWGACYFDTANNDCPEGAALSSSERSSNIKSWTAQITAAGMPWLYWQVIPNADPHGSYDYEVGLNDPVWETLRAAALDAAKAIAAFDFSAYLL
;
A
#
# COMPACT_ATOMS: atom_id res chain seq x y z
N MET A 1 -12.78 9.10 2.05
CA MET A 1 -13.27 8.47 0.80
C MET A 1 -13.19 6.97 0.99
N ILE A 2 -12.03 6.48 1.42
CA ILE A 2 -11.85 5.23 2.19
C ILE A 2 -13.09 4.88 3.04
N GLY A 3 -13.59 3.65 2.87
CA GLY A 3 -14.75 3.13 3.58
C GLY A 3 -16.13 3.47 3.00
N ASN A 4 -16.23 4.37 2.01
CA ASN A 4 -17.50 4.68 1.34
C ASN A 4 -17.84 3.71 0.19
N GLY A 5 -16.89 2.84 -0.19
CA GLY A 5 -17.05 1.78 -1.18
C GLY A 5 -16.83 2.22 -2.63
N GLN A 6 -16.65 1.20 -3.48
CA GLN A 6 -16.21 1.31 -4.89
C GLN A 6 -16.96 2.37 -5.69
N THR A 7 -18.29 2.35 -5.64
CA THR A 7 -19.13 3.28 -6.41
C THR A 7 -18.89 4.73 -6.01
N TYR A 8 -18.69 5.00 -4.72
CA TYR A 8 -18.39 6.35 -4.27
C TYR A 8 -17.06 6.82 -4.86
N ILE A 9 -16.04 5.97 -4.90
CA ILE A 9 -14.75 6.32 -5.50
C ILE A 9 -14.87 6.57 -6.99
N GLU A 10 -15.57 5.68 -7.71
CA GLU A 10 -15.83 5.80 -9.14
C GLU A 10 -16.49 7.13 -9.51
N ASP A 11 -17.49 7.55 -8.72
CA ASP A 11 -18.25 8.78 -8.93
C ASP A 11 -17.47 10.05 -8.55
N ASN A 12 -16.42 9.95 -7.72
CA ASN A 12 -15.73 11.11 -7.12
C ASN A 12 -14.25 11.24 -7.53
N GLN A 13 -13.79 10.55 -8.57
CA GLN A 13 -12.41 10.64 -9.06
C GLN A 13 -11.99 12.08 -9.41
N SER A 14 -12.94 12.90 -9.90
CA SER A 14 -12.69 14.31 -10.21
C SER A 14 -12.26 15.12 -8.98
N TRP A 15 -12.75 14.78 -7.79
CA TRP A 15 -12.36 15.45 -6.56
C TRP A 15 -10.87 15.25 -6.29
N GLN A 16 -10.36 14.01 -6.37
CA GLN A 16 -8.93 13.74 -6.17
C GLN A 16 -8.08 14.50 -7.19
N CYS A 17 -8.44 14.44 -8.46
CA CYS A 17 -7.67 15.12 -9.51
C CYS A 17 -7.68 16.65 -9.32
N ASN A 18 -8.80 17.24 -8.89
CA ASN A 18 -8.89 18.66 -8.59
C ASN A 18 -8.04 19.06 -7.38
N ARG A 19 -7.95 18.21 -6.34
CA ARG A 19 -7.04 18.42 -5.20
C ARG A 19 -5.59 18.31 -5.63
N ALA A 20 -5.22 17.29 -6.41
CA ALA A 20 -3.89 17.13 -6.96
C ALA A 20 -3.47 18.32 -7.83
N ALA A 21 -4.36 18.82 -8.70
CA ALA A 21 -4.10 19.99 -9.54
C ALA A 21 -3.90 21.26 -8.69
N THR A 22 -4.67 21.41 -7.61
CA THR A 22 -4.49 22.52 -6.66
C THR A 22 -3.10 22.43 -6.00
N ILE A 23 -2.71 21.23 -5.54
CA ILE A 23 -1.39 21.00 -4.92
C ILE A 23 -0.27 21.33 -5.92
N LYS A 24 -0.30 20.79 -7.15
CA LYS A 24 0.70 21.11 -8.17
C LYS A 24 0.77 22.61 -8.48
N GLY A 25 -0.37 23.28 -8.55
CA GLY A 25 -0.42 24.74 -8.75
C GLY A 25 0.28 25.53 -7.65
N VAL A 26 0.20 25.08 -6.39
CA VAL A 26 0.87 25.72 -5.25
C VAL A 26 2.35 25.36 -5.18
N LEU A 27 2.72 24.11 -5.47
CA LEU A 27 4.12 23.67 -5.53
C LEU A 27 4.92 24.41 -6.61
N GLY A 28 4.24 24.84 -7.67
CA GLY A 28 4.85 25.52 -8.82
C GLY A 28 5.52 24.53 -9.77
N GLU A 29 5.93 25.06 -10.93
CA GLU A 29 6.65 24.28 -11.93
C GLU A 29 8.00 23.82 -11.38
N ASN A 30 8.41 22.60 -11.72
CA ASN A 30 9.73 22.04 -11.38
C ASN A 30 10.01 21.89 -9.87
N SER A 31 8.99 21.76 -9.03
CA SER A 31 9.17 21.49 -7.60
C SER A 31 9.97 20.21 -7.31
N GLY A 32 9.93 19.25 -8.25
CA GLY A 32 10.51 17.92 -8.07
C GLY A 32 9.76 17.05 -7.05
N ILE A 33 8.65 17.54 -6.50
CA ILE A 33 7.83 16.85 -5.49
C ILE A 33 6.71 16.10 -6.19
N LEU A 34 6.66 14.78 -5.97
CA LEU A 34 5.58 13.92 -6.46
C LEU A 34 4.26 14.23 -5.75
N VAL A 35 3.18 14.31 -6.50
CA VAL A 35 1.82 14.35 -5.97
C VAL A 35 1.22 12.95 -6.05
N VAL A 36 0.86 12.42 -4.89
CA VAL A 36 0.33 11.07 -4.72
C VAL A 36 -1.15 11.13 -4.38
N THR A 37 -1.88 10.01 -4.55
CA THR A 37 -3.23 9.87 -4.00
C THR A 37 -3.15 9.69 -2.47
N GLY A 38 -3.90 8.78 -1.85
CA GLY A 38 -3.77 8.46 -0.42
C GLY A 38 -4.35 7.11 -0.06
N GLY A 39 -4.24 6.15 -0.99
CA GLY A 39 -4.85 4.83 -0.90
C GLY A 39 -6.38 4.85 -0.87
N GLU A 40 -7.00 3.81 -1.42
CA GLU A 40 -8.38 3.45 -1.08
C GLU A 40 -8.39 2.04 -0.48
N SER A 41 -9.55 1.46 -0.22
CA SER A 41 -9.67 0.30 0.67
C SER A 41 -9.13 -1.03 0.10
N TRP A 42 -8.93 -1.13 -1.22
CA TRP A 42 -8.29 -2.26 -1.92
C TRP A 42 -7.73 -1.86 -3.30
N MET A 43 -7.10 -2.80 -4.01
CA MET A 43 -6.42 -2.53 -5.30
C MET A 43 -7.33 -1.93 -6.36
N ALA A 44 -8.47 -2.58 -6.63
CA ALA A 44 -9.41 -2.13 -7.64
C ALA A 44 -9.98 -0.75 -7.31
N GLU A 45 -10.23 -0.46 -6.03
CA GLU A 45 -10.73 0.84 -5.58
C GLU A 45 -9.66 1.93 -5.69
N SER A 46 -8.41 1.61 -5.37
CA SER A 46 -7.29 2.55 -5.41
C SER A 46 -6.89 2.91 -6.85
N VAL A 47 -6.86 1.94 -7.76
CA VAL A 47 -6.35 2.11 -9.12
C VAL A 47 -7.51 2.32 -10.10
N GLN A 48 -7.90 3.58 -10.25
CA GLN A 48 -9.05 3.97 -11.06
C GLN A 48 -8.67 4.62 -12.40
N PRO A 49 -9.44 4.41 -13.48
CA PRO A 49 -9.13 4.96 -14.81
C PRO A 49 -8.96 6.49 -14.85
N GLY A 50 -9.80 7.24 -14.13
CA GLY A 50 -9.71 8.70 -14.07
C GLY A 50 -8.54 9.20 -13.25
N LEU A 51 -8.10 8.46 -12.23
CA LEU A 51 -6.87 8.77 -11.49
C LEU A 51 -5.63 8.49 -12.37
N LEU A 52 -5.64 7.39 -13.11
CA LEU A 52 -4.59 7.06 -14.09
C LEU A 52 -4.51 8.09 -15.22
N ALA A 53 -5.63 8.70 -15.62
CA ALA A 53 -5.67 9.75 -16.64
C ALA A 53 -5.39 11.17 -16.11
N CYS A 54 -5.26 11.36 -14.79
CA CYS A 54 -5.08 12.68 -14.19
C CYS A 54 -3.62 13.14 -14.28
N ASP A 55 -3.33 14.17 -15.08
CA ASP A 55 -1.97 14.73 -15.23
C ASP A 55 -1.38 15.28 -13.92
N ALA A 56 -2.24 15.67 -12.99
CA ALA A 56 -1.83 16.21 -11.71
C ALA A 56 -1.38 15.14 -10.69
N LEU A 57 -1.63 13.87 -10.95
CA LEU A 57 -1.17 12.75 -10.11
C LEU A 57 0.07 12.10 -10.73
N ASP A 58 1.08 11.85 -9.92
CA ASP A 58 2.32 11.19 -10.34
C ASP A 58 2.38 9.73 -9.88
N VAL A 59 1.83 9.45 -8.70
CA VAL A 59 1.80 8.13 -8.07
C VAL A 59 0.37 7.82 -7.60
N ILE A 60 -0.07 6.58 -7.83
CA ILE A 60 -1.30 6.07 -7.24
C ILE A 60 -0.90 5.18 -6.05
N SER A 61 -1.27 5.64 -4.86
CA SER A 61 -1.15 4.91 -3.60
C SER A 61 -2.25 3.86 -3.49
N ILE A 62 -1.92 2.72 -2.90
CA ILE A 62 -2.81 1.59 -2.65
C ILE A 62 -2.81 1.32 -1.15
N HIS A 63 -4.00 1.18 -0.56
CA HIS A 63 -4.15 0.39 0.67
C HIS A 63 -4.81 -0.93 0.31
N ALA A 64 -4.34 -2.01 0.92
CA ALA A 64 -4.99 -3.30 0.77
C ALA A 64 -4.67 -4.22 1.95
N TYR A 65 -5.73 -4.87 2.42
CA TYR A 65 -5.68 -5.86 3.50
C TYR A 65 -6.31 -7.20 3.07
N GLY A 66 -6.88 -7.27 1.85
CA GLY A 66 -7.38 -8.51 1.28
C GLY A 66 -6.23 -9.37 0.77
N THR A 67 -6.14 -10.64 1.19
CA THR A 67 -5.05 -11.52 0.76
C THR A 67 -5.04 -11.79 -0.75
N GLY A 68 -6.19 -11.66 -1.42
CA GLY A 68 -6.30 -11.74 -2.88
C GLY A 68 -5.63 -10.56 -3.61
N ASP A 69 -5.53 -9.40 -2.97
CA ASP A 69 -4.85 -8.22 -3.51
C ASP A 69 -3.33 -8.38 -3.52
N PHE A 70 -2.79 -9.21 -2.62
CA PHE A 70 -1.35 -9.45 -2.51
C PHE A 70 -0.82 -10.43 -3.55
N ALA A 71 -1.69 -11.18 -4.23
CA ALA A 71 -1.26 -12.13 -5.25
C ALA A 71 -0.49 -11.42 -6.38
N THR A 72 0.73 -11.89 -6.67
CA THR A 72 1.61 -11.27 -7.69
C THR A 72 0.90 -11.05 -9.03
N SER A 73 0.12 -12.02 -9.52
CA SER A 73 -0.64 -11.90 -10.76
C SER A 73 -1.74 -10.83 -10.72
N SER A 74 -2.36 -10.63 -9.55
CA SER A 74 -3.32 -9.55 -9.34
C SER A 74 -2.61 -8.20 -9.44
N ILE A 75 -1.52 -8.03 -8.68
CA ILE A 75 -0.73 -6.80 -8.65
C ILE A 75 -0.19 -6.43 -10.03
N GLU A 76 0.39 -7.40 -10.75
CA GLU A 76 0.94 -7.19 -12.10
C GLU A 76 -0.09 -6.63 -13.10
N THR A 77 -1.38 -6.92 -12.90
CA THR A 77 -2.46 -6.37 -13.72
C THR A 77 -2.55 -4.85 -13.57
N TYR A 78 -2.41 -4.35 -12.34
CA TYR A 78 -2.45 -2.91 -12.06
C TYR A 78 -1.12 -2.22 -12.39
N VAL A 79 0.02 -2.90 -12.18
CA VAL A 79 1.34 -2.42 -12.62
C VAL A 79 1.32 -2.10 -14.12
N LYS A 80 0.80 -3.00 -14.96
CA LYS A 80 0.68 -2.79 -16.41
C LYS A 80 -0.22 -1.60 -16.75
N GLN A 81 -1.31 -1.40 -16.02
CA GLN A 81 -2.20 -0.24 -16.23
C GLN A 81 -1.50 1.07 -15.90
N ALA A 82 -0.81 1.15 -14.76
CA ALA A 82 -0.08 2.33 -14.34
C ALA A 82 1.09 2.66 -15.27
N GLN A 83 1.88 1.66 -15.67
CA GLN A 83 2.96 1.83 -16.65
C GLN A 83 2.43 2.36 -17.98
N LYS A 84 1.30 1.82 -18.47
CA LYS A 84 0.65 2.31 -19.70
C LYS A 84 0.19 3.77 -19.57
N ALA A 85 -0.23 4.19 -18.37
CA ALA A 85 -0.66 5.54 -18.08
C ALA A 85 0.50 6.49 -17.70
N GLY A 86 1.74 6.02 -17.67
CA GLY A 86 2.89 6.82 -17.23
C GLY A 86 2.83 7.19 -15.74
N LYS A 87 2.12 6.41 -14.92
CA LYS A 87 2.02 6.59 -13.46
C LYS A 87 2.92 5.61 -12.74
N LYS A 88 3.31 5.96 -11.51
CA LYS A 88 3.91 5.02 -10.56
C LYS A 88 2.84 4.44 -9.63
N LEU A 89 3.10 3.27 -9.07
CA LEU A 89 2.29 2.71 -7.97
C LEU A 89 3.15 2.54 -6.72
N ILE A 90 2.48 2.59 -5.57
CA ILE A 90 3.06 2.20 -4.27
C ILE A 90 1.96 1.53 -3.42
N PHE A 91 2.30 0.43 -2.74
CA PHE A 91 1.50 -0.03 -1.61
C PHE A 91 1.79 0.90 -0.44
N GLU A 92 0.97 1.93 -0.27
CA GLU A 92 1.14 2.90 0.81
C GLU A 92 0.76 2.29 2.15
N GLU A 93 -0.17 1.33 2.16
CA GLU A 93 -0.52 0.56 3.35
C GLU A 93 -0.88 -0.87 3.00
N TRP A 94 -0.40 -1.79 3.82
CA TRP A 94 -0.86 -3.17 3.90
C TRP A 94 -0.44 -3.73 5.26
N GLY A 95 -1.11 -4.78 5.71
CA GLY A 95 -0.87 -5.33 7.04
C GLY A 95 -1.13 -6.83 7.14
N ALA A 96 -0.58 -7.41 8.20
CA ALA A 96 -0.91 -8.77 8.62
C ALA A 96 -1.63 -8.76 9.95
N CYS A 97 -2.90 -9.16 9.89
CA CYS A 97 -3.81 -9.18 11.02
C CYS A 97 -3.20 -9.96 12.18
N TYR A 98 -3.31 -9.42 13.37
CA TYR A 98 -2.89 -10.08 14.59
C TYR A 98 -3.85 -11.22 14.99
N PHE A 99 -5.14 -11.06 14.70
CA PHE A 99 -6.19 -12.01 15.05
C PHE A 99 -6.42 -13.09 14.00
N ASP A 100 -7.04 -14.20 14.39
CA ASP A 100 -7.42 -15.33 13.53
C ASP A 100 -8.67 -15.08 12.66
N THR A 101 -8.96 -13.82 12.36
CA THR A 101 -10.05 -13.39 11.46
C THR A 101 -9.56 -13.18 10.03
N ALA A 102 -10.47 -12.75 9.15
CA ALA A 102 -10.10 -12.40 7.78
C ALA A 102 -9.09 -11.23 7.79
N ASN A 103 -8.04 -11.30 6.98
CA ASN A 103 -6.99 -10.27 7.01
C ASN A 103 -7.49 -8.86 6.64
N ASN A 104 -8.61 -8.72 5.94
CA ASN A 104 -9.24 -7.44 5.63
C ASN A 104 -10.30 -7.00 6.65
N ASP A 105 -10.48 -7.76 7.71
CA ASP A 105 -11.42 -7.52 8.81
C ASP A 105 -10.79 -8.04 10.09
N CYS A 106 -9.92 -7.23 10.69
CA CYS A 106 -9.11 -7.55 11.87
C CYS A 106 -9.58 -6.89 13.19
N PRO A 107 -10.88 -6.83 13.53
CA PRO A 107 -11.33 -6.06 14.68
C PRO A 107 -10.99 -6.73 16.01
N GLU A 108 -11.10 -8.06 16.09
CA GLU A 108 -10.92 -8.89 17.29
C GLU A 108 -10.83 -10.37 16.91
N GLY A 109 -10.30 -11.22 17.80
CA GLY A 109 -10.23 -12.67 17.61
C GLY A 109 -9.22 -13.32 18.57
N ALA A 110 -8.84 -14.57 18.32
CA ALA A 110 -7.70 -15.16 18.99
C ALA A 110 -6.41 -14.68 18.33
N ALA A 111 -5.38 -14.37 19.12
CA ALA A 111 -4.08 -14.02 18.59
C ALA A 111 -3.52 -15.17 17.73
N LEU A 112 -3.09 -14.85 16.51
CA LEU A 112 -2.29 -15.75 15.71
C LEU A 112 -0.99 -16.08 16.42
N SER A 113 -0.48 -17.29 16.17
CA SER A 113 0.88 -17.61 16.59
C SER A 113 1.87 -16.69 15.88
N SER A 114 2.98 -16.33 16.54
CA SER A 114 4.04 -15.53 15.91
C SER A 114 4.61 -16.18 14.65
N SER A 115 4.63 -17.53 14.60
CA SER A 115 5.01 -18.29 13.40
C SER A 115 4.03 -18.11 12.25
N GLU A 116 2.74 -18.09 12.53
CA GLU A 116 1.70 -17.94 11.51
C GLU A 116 1.69 -16.51 10.96
N ARG A 117 1.68 -15.51 11.84
CA ARG A 117 1.75 -14.10 11.43
C ARG A 117 3.07 -13.79 10.69
N SER A 118 4.20 -14.35 11.13
CA SER A 118 5.47 -14.28 10.39
C SER A 118 5.39 -14.93 9.01
N SER A 119 4.73 -16.08 8.89
CA SER A 119 4.52 -16.76 7.61
C SER A 119 3.69 -15.91 6.64
N ASN A 120 2.64 -15.26 7.14
CA ASN A 120 1.82 -14.31 6.38
C ASN A 120 2.65 -13.13 5.88
N ILE A 121 3.36 -12.45 6.78
CA ILE A 121 4.25 -11.31 6.44
C ILE A 121 5.26 -11.72 5.37
N LYS A 122 5.94 -12.86 5.56
CA LYS A 122 6.94 -13.35 4.61
C LYS A 122 6.33 -13.69 3.24
N SER A 123 5.16 -14.32 3.24
CA SER A 123 4.48 -14.71 2.00
C SER A 123 4.03 -13.49 1.21
N TRP A 124 3.35 -12.55 1.85
CA TRP A 124 2.76 -11.40 1.17
C TRP A 124 3.81 -10.38 0.75
N THR A 125 4.84 -10.13 1.57
CA THR A 125 5.98 -9.30 1.12
C THR A 125 6.69 -9.90 -0.07
N ALA A 126 6.89 -11.22 -0.10
CA ALA A 126 7.49 -11.89 -1.25
C ALA A 126 6.62 -11.74 -2.51
N GLN A 127 5.29 -11.85 -2.38
CA GLN A 127 4.38 -11.69 -3.53
C GLN A 127 4.33 -10.26 -4.06
N ILE A 128 4.24 -9.26 -3.16
CA ILE A 128 4.27 -7.83 -3.51
C ILE A 128 5.62 -7.47 -4.15
N THR A 129 6.73 -7.92 -3.56
CA THR A 129 8.09 -7.69 -4.07
C THR A 129 8.29 -8.36 -5.44
N ALA A 130 7.79 -9.58 -5.62
CA ALA A 130 7.87 -10.29 -6.91
C ALA A 130 7.09 -9.59 -8.03
N ALA A 131 6.04 -8.84 -7.70
CA ALA A 131 5.33 -7.99 -8.65
C ALA A 131 6.06 -6.66 -8.95
N GLY A 132 7.24 -6.43 -8.35
CA GLY A 132 8.03 -5.22 -8.51
C GLY A 132 7.47 -4.01 -7.76
N MET A 133 6.61 -4.22 -6.76
CA MET A 133 5.95 -3.13 -6.06
C MET A 133 6.74 -2.65 -4.83
N PRO A 134 7.04 -1.35 -4.71
CA PRO A 134 7.45 -0.78 -3.43
C PRO A 134 6.27 -0.73 -2.46
N TRP A 135 6.55 -0.80 -1.17
CA TRP A 135 5.53 -0.87 -0.14
C TRP A 135 5.94 -0.23 1.18
N LEU A 136 4.95 0.19 1.96
CA LEU A 136 5.05 0.63 3.35
C LEU A 136 4.08 -0.23 4.18
N TYR A 137 4.53 -0.71 5.34
CA TYR A 137 3.73 -1.57 6.22
C TYR A 137 2.91 -0.72 7.19
N TRP A 138 1.64 -1.09 7.41
CA TRP A 138 0.77 -0.50 8.41
C TRP A 138 0.67 -1.40 9.64
N GLN A 139 1.14 -0.98 10.82
CA GLN A 139 2.15 0.06 10.99
C GLN A 139 3.26 -0.40 11.93
N VAL A 140 4.46 0.12 11.71
CA VAL A 140 5.57 -0.11 12.63
C VAL A 140 5.50 0.90 13.76
N ILE A 141 5.47 0.43 15.01
CA ILE A 141 5.44 1.28 16.20
C ILE A 141 6.69 1.06 17.06
N PRO A 142 7.19 2.09 17.76
CA PRO A 142 8.42 1.98 18.55
C PRO A 142 8.25 1.16 19.84
N ASN A 143 7.01 0.97 20.31
CA ASN A 143 6.70 0.33 21.59
C ASN A 143 6.15 -1.09 21.38
N ALA A 144 5.95 -1.82 22.48
CA ALA A 144 5.13 -3.02 22.44
C ALA A 144 3.70 -2.62 22.03
N ASP A 145 3.12 -3.43 21.16
CA ASP A 145 1.76 -3.24 20.70
C ASP A 145 0.76 -3.63 21.80
N PRO A 146 -0.19 -2.74 22.17
CA PRO A 146 -1.26 -3.11 23.09
C PRO A 146 -2.28 -4.09 22.48
N HIS A 147 -2.19 -4.38 21.17
CA HIS A 147 -3.08 -5.25 20.42
C HIS A 147 -4.55 -4.80 20.50
N GLY A 148 -4.76 -3.50 20.23
CA GLY A 148 -6.08 -2.88 20.17
C GLY A 148 -6.73 -3.04 18.79
N SER A 149 -8.07 -2.94 18.73
CA SER A 149 -8.91 -3.08 17.52
C SER A 149 -8.27 -2.67 16.19
N TYR A 150 -8.54 -3.45 15.12
CA TYR A 150 -7.92 -3.31 13.78
C TYR A 150 -6.39 -3.46 13.83
N ASP A 151 -5.96 -4.56 14.43
CA ASP A 151 -4.58 -4.79 14.82
C ASP A 151 -3.73 -5.35 13.66
N TYR A 152 -2.96 -4.45 13.06
CA TYR A 152 -1.93 -4.78 12.09
C TYR A 152 -0.55 -4.31 12.54
N GLU A 153 -0.47 -3.67 13.70
CA GLU A 153 0.73 -3.08 14.26
C GLU A 153 1.83 -4.12 14.48
N VAL A 154 3.08 -3.70 14.23
CA VAL A 154 4.28 -4.45 14.58
C VAL A 154 5.18 -3.55 15.41
N GLY A 155 5.23 -3.83 16.71
CA GLY A 155 6.18 -3.19 17.60
C GLY A 155 7.62 -3.62 17.34
N LEU A 156 8.60 -2.77 17.63
CA LEU A 156 10.03 -3.13 17.50
C LEU A 156 10.45 -4.31 18.40
N ASN A 157 9.67 -4.60 19.44
CA ASN A 157 9.85 -5.75 20.33
C ASN A 157 8.89 -6.91 20.03
N ASP A 158 8.07 -6.80 18.98
CA ASP A 158 7.12 -7.84 18.59
C ASP A 158 7.90 -9.08 18.09
N PRO A 159 7.47 -10.30 18.44
CA PRO A 159 8.05 -11.53 17.90
C PRO A 159 8.17 -11.60 16.36
N VAL A 160 7.36 -10.85 15.60
CA VAL A 160 7.40 -10.81 14.14
C VAL A 160 8.26 -9.68 13.56
N TRP A 161 8.81 -8.79 14.40
CA TRP A 161 9.59 -7.63 13.95
C TRP A 161 10.76 -8.01 13.04
N GLU A 162 11.58 -8.99 13.43
CA GLU A 162 12.74 -9.40 12.63
C GLU A 162 12.32 -10.02 11.29
N THR A 163 11.15 -10.66 11.21
CA THR A 163 10.58 -11.14 9.94
C THR A 163 10.25 -9.97 9.02
N LEU A 164 9.54 -8.95 9.53
CA LEU A 164 9.17 -7.76 8.75
C LEU A 164 10.40 -6.97 8.31
N ARG A 165 11.37 -6.76 9.21
CA ARG A 165 12.63 -6.08 8.94
C ARG A 165 13.43 -6.80 7.85
N ALA A 166 13.56 -8.12 7.93
CA ALA A 166 14.26 -8.90 6.93
C ALA A 166 13.58 -8.79 5.55
N ALA A 167 12.25 -8.89 5.52
CA ALA A 167 11.48 -8.72 4.29
C ALA A 167 11.66 -7.31 3.67
N ALA A 168 11.67 -6.25 4.47
CA ALA A 168 11.93 -4.88 4.00
C ALA A 168 13.34 -4.74 3.40
N LEU A 169 14.36 -5.30 4.07
CA LEU A 169 15.74 -5.29 3.58
C LEU A 169 15.92 -6.07 2.28
N ASP A 170 15.14 -7.12 2.07
CA ASP A 170 15.17 -7.90 0.83
C ASP A 170 14.40 -7.19 -0.30
N ALA A 171 13.26 -6.57 0.00
CA ALA A 171 12.52 -5.74 -0.95
C ALA A 171 13.37 -4.57 -1.47
N ALA A 172 14.18 -3.94 -0.62
CA ALA A 172 15.09 -2.86 -1.00
C ALA A 172 16.16 -3.25 -2.04
N LYS A 173 16.42 -4.55 -2.24
CA LYS A 173 17.36 -5.08 -3.22
C LYS A 173 16.68 -5.60 -4.49
N ALA A 174 15.35 -5.69 -4.48
CA ALA A 174 14.58 -6.25 -5.59
C ALA A 174 14.48 -5.25 -6.75
N ILE A 175 14.24 -5.78 -7.95
CA ILE A 175 13.96 -4.96 -9.13
C ILE A 175 12.53 -4.44 -9.02
N ALA A 176 12.39 -3.12 -8.87
CA ALA A 176 11.08 -2.48 -8.84
C ALA A 176 10.55 -2.20 -10.25
N ALA A 177 9.23 -2.27 -10.42
CA ALA A 177 8.51 -1.89 -11.63
C ALA A 177 8.49 -0.37 -11.85
N PHE A 178 8.75 0.40 -10.78
CA PHE A 178 8.77 1.85 -10.77
C PHE A 178 10.04 2.35 -10.08
N ASP A 179 10.80 3.20 -10.76
CA ASP A 179 12.01 3.81 -10.21
C ASP A 179 11.68 5.04 -9.36
N PHE A 180 11.98 4.97 -8.06
CA PHE A 180 11.85 6.08 -7.13
C PHE A 180 13.20 6.70 -6.72
N SER A 181 14.32 6.25 -7.31
CA SER A 181 15.68 6.65 -6.89
C SER A 181 15.92 8.16 -6.87
N ALA A 182 15.30 8.91 -7.78
CA ALA A 182 15.39 10.37 -7.83
C ALA A 182 14.73 11.09 -6.63
N TYR A 183 13.96 10.37 -5.81
CA TYR A 183 13.20 10.90 -4.67
C TYR A 183 13.65 10.32 -3.33
N LEU A 184 14.67 9.47 -3.33
CA LEU A 184 15.29 8.92 -2.12
C LEU A 184 16.50 9.78 -1.76
N LEU A 185 16.64 10.10 -0.47
CA LEU A 185 17.74 10.91 0.08
C LEU A 185 19.05 10.13 0.17
#